data_AF-A0A2X3CJ76-F1
#
_entry.id   AF-A0A2X3CJ76-F1
#
_cell.length_a   1.000
_cell.length_b   1.000
_cell.length_c   1.000
_cell.angle_alpha   90.00
_cell.angle_beta   90.00
_cell.angle_gamma   90.00
#
_symmetry.space_group_name_H-M   'P 1'
#
loop_
_entity.id
_entity.type
_entity.pdbx_description
1 polymer ?
#
loop_
_entity_poly.entity_id
_entity_poly.type
_entity_poly.pdbx_seq_one_letter_code
_entity_poly.pdbx_strand_id
1 'polypeptide(L)' 'METFQKIYRPEIYNANSPAGQYYQPNLSHLDHSLTKIVYDREERSLLAIEQGKFTQQHFINPHKTLLEQWSANFALAKPI' A
#
# COMPACT_ATOMS: atom_id res chain seq x y z
N MET A 1 -0.69 -3.08 7.65
CA MET A 1 0.50 -2.26 7.31
C MET A 1 1.79 -2.77 7.94
N GLU A 2 1.82 -3.25 9.20
CA GLU A 2 2.99 -3.98 9.74
C GLU A 2 3.47 -5.09 8.81
N THR A 3 2.53 -5.84 8.23
CA THR A 3 2.80 -6.89 7.25
C THR A 3 3.54 -6.38 6.03
N PHE A 4 3.21 -5.19 5.52
CA PHE A 4 3.89 -4.61 4.35
C PHE A 4 5.35 -4.22 4.65
N GLN A 5 5.64 -3.75 5.86
CA GLN A 5 7.04 -3.55 6.29
C GLN A 5 7.80 -4.84 6.48
N LYS A 6 7.16 -5.87 7.06
CA LYS A 6 7.76 -7.19 7.20
C LYS A 6 8.02 -7.85 5.83
N ILE A 7 7.20 -7.53 4.82
CA ILE A 7 7.34 -8.02 3.44
C ILE A 7 8.36 -7.20 2.64
N TYR A 8 8.59 -5.92 2.93
CA TYR A 8 9.64 -5.10 2.31
C TYR A 8 11.03 -5.47 2.85
N ARG A 9 11.46 -6.67 2.50
CA ARG A 9 12.75 -7.24 2.84
C ARG A 9 13.84 -6.58 1.98
N PRO A 10 14.80 -5.85 2.56
CA PRO A 10 15.85 -5.21 1.77
C PRO A 10 16.70 -6.23 1.01
N GLU A 11 16.80 -7.47 1.50
CA GLU A 11 17.45 -8.59 0.81
C GLU A 11 16.79 -8.92 -0.54
N ILE A 12 15.55 -8.49 -0.75
CA ILE A 12 14.77 -8.68 -1.98
C ILE A 12 14.57 -7.36 -2.75
N TYR A 13 14.16 -6.30 -2.06
CA TYR A 13 13.71 -5.05 -2.69
C TYR A 13 14.76 -3.93 -2.68
N ASN A 14 15.88 -4.12 -1.99
CA ASN A 14 17.00 -3.19 -1.95
C ASN A 14 18.34 -3.91 -2.12
N ALA A 15 18.35 -4.97 -2.95
CA ALA A 15 19.56 -5.65 -3.36
C ALA A 15 20.39 -4.73 -4.27
N ASN A 16 21.71 -4.72 -4.11
CA ASN A 16 22.58 -3.84 -4.91
C ASN A 16 22.86 -4.42 -6.31
N SER A 17 22.49 -5.68 -6.51
CA SER A 17 22.63 -6.41 -7.78
C SER A 17 21.26 -6.70 -8.40
N PRO A 18 21.12 -6.67 -9.74
CA PRO A 18 19.89 -7.05 -10.40
C PRO A 18 19.59 -8.54 -10.23
N ALA A 19 18.31 -8.92 -10.33
CA ALA A 19 17.93 -10.33 -10.35
C ALA A 19 18.58 -11.07 -11.54
N GLY A 20 18.97 -12.32 -11.32
CA GLY A 20 19.42 -13.21 -12.39
C GLY A 20 18.29 -13.54 -13.38
N GLN A 21 18.62 -14.28 -14.44
CA GLN A 21 17.62 -14.73 -15.44
C GLN A 21 16.44 -15.48 -14.82
N TYR A 22 16.69 -16.20 -13.73
CA TYR A 22 15.67 -16.84 -12.91
C TYR A 22 15.68 -16.20 -11.54
N TYR A 23 14.51 -15.73 -11.11
CA TYR A 23 14.37 -15.14 -9.79
C TYR A 23 14.38 -16.21 -8.71
N GLN A 24 15.30 -16.08 -7.75
CA GLN A 24 15.40 -16.95 -6.58
C GLN A 24 15.57 -16.09 -5.32
N PRO A 25 14.50 -15.81 -4.56
CA PRO A 25 14.59 -14.97 -3.37
C PRO A 25 15.42 -15.65 -2.28
N ASN A 26 16.31 -14.88 -1.64
CA ASN A 26 17.10 -15.35 -0.52
C ASN A 26 17.12 -14.27 0.59
N LEU A 27 16.51 -14.60 1.73
CA LEU A 27 16.42 -13.71 2.90
C LEU A 27 17.74 -13.58 3.68
N SER A 28 18.78 -14.31 3.28
CA SER A 28 20.14 -14.25 3.81
C SER A 28 21.12 -13.66 2.80
N HIS A 29 20.64 -13.05 1.71
CA HIS A 29 21.49 -12.40 0.72
C HIS A 29 22.17 -11.16 1.32
N LEU A 30 23.50 -11.13 1.35
CA LEU A 30 24.26 -10.07 2.02
C LEU A 30 24.43 -8.80 1.18
N ASP A 31 24.27 -8.89 -0.14
CA ASP A 31 24.44 -7.75 -1.06
C ASP A 31 23.14 -6.93 -1.16
N HIS A 32 22.79 -6.26 -0.07
CA HIS A 32 21.67 -5.34 0.00
C HIS A 32 22.00 -4.13 0.85
N SER A 33 21.26 -3.06 0.66
CA SER A 33 21.34 -1.86 1.49
C SER A 33 20.16 -1.81 2.47
N LEU A 34 20.41 -1.42 3.72
CA LEU A 34 19.31 -1.09 4.64
C LEU A 34 18.80 0.31 4.33
N THR A 35 17.47 0.46 4.22
CA THR A 35 16.87 1.78 4.07
C THR A 35 16.97 2.52 5.40
N LYS A 36 17.39 3.79 5.37
CA LYS A 36 17.33 4.70 6.54
C LYS A 36 15.92 5.23 6.82
N ILE A 37 14.92 4.71 6.09
CA ILE A 37 13.52 5.09 6.23
C ILE A 37 12.98 4.39 7.48
N VAL A 38 12.78 5.16 8.53
CA VAL A 38 12.09 4.69 9.72
C VAL A 38 10.61 4.86 9.48
N TYR A 39 9.87 3.80 9.73
CA TYR A 39 8.44 3.83 9.57
C TYR A 39 7.77 4.38 10.85
N ASP A 40 7.32 5.63 10.79
CA ASP A 40 6.54 6.24 11.85
C ASP A 40 5.07 5.77 11.79
N ARG A 41 4.71 4.96 12.80
CA ARG A 41 3.36 4.40 12.95
C ARG A 41 2.35 5.43 13.41
N GLU A 42 2.78 6.35 14.25
CA GLU A 42 1.92 7.37 14.85
C GLU A 42 1.58 8.40 13.78
N GLU A 43 2.58 8.93 13.10
CA GLU A 43 2.41 9.88 12.01
C GLU A 43 1.51 9.31 10.90
N ARG A 44 1.73 8.07 10.43
CA ARG A 44 0.84 7.45 9.42
C ARG A 44 -0.60 7.37 9.93
N SER A 45 -0.80 7.04 11.21
CA SER A 45 -2.14 6.87 11.74
C SER A 45 -2.87 8.21 11.83
N LEU A 46 -2.16 9.28 12.21
CA LEU A 46 -2.69 10.64 12.17
C LEU A 46 -3.02 11.08 10.74
N LEU A 47 -2.09 10.91 9.81
CA LEU A 47 -2.29 11.25 8.39
C LEU A 47 -3.47 10.47 7.77
N ALA A 48 -3.64 9.19 8.10
CA ALA A 48 -4.77 8.41 7.59
C ALA A 48 -6.12 8.97 8.08
N ILE A 49 -6.19 9.45 9.32
CA ILE A 49 -7.40 10.09 9.85
C ILE A 49 -7.65 11.42 9.13
N GLU A 50 -6.61 12.25 8.95
CA GLU A 50 -6.73 13.53 8.26
C GLU A 50 -7.16 13.37 6.81
N GLN A 51 -6.51 12.46 6.08
CA GLN A 51 -6.87 12.13 4.70
C GLN A 51 -8.29 11.57 4.60
N GLY A 52 -8.71 10.74 5.56
CA GLY A 52 -10.08 10.24 5.63
C GLY A 52 -11.09 11.37 5.80
N LYS A 53 -10.84 12.33 6.70
CA LYS A 53 -11.69 13.51 6.91
C LYS A 53 -11.72 14.41 5.67
N PHE A 54 -10.57 14.69 5.09
CA PHE A 54 -10.46 15.50 3.87
C PHE A 54 -11.24 14.86 2.72
N THR A 55 -11.04 13.56 2.49
CA THR A 55 -11.76 12.79 1.47
C THR A 55 -13.26 12.79 1.74
N GLN A 56 -13.69 12.62 3.00
CA GLN A 56 -15.09 12.68 3.36
C GLN A 56 -15.71 14.05 3.00
N GLN A 57 -15.03 15.14 3.36
CA GLN A 57 -15.53 16.49 3.13
C GLN A 57 -15.54 16.89 1.66
N HIS A 58 -14.47 16.60 0.93
CA HIS A 58 -14.24 17.15 -0.41
C HIS A 58 -14.63 16.22 -1.55
N PHE A 59 -14.77 14.91 -1.28
CA PHE A 59 -15.08 13.93 -2.30
C PHE A 59 -16.35 13.13 -1.98
N ILE A 60 -16.43 12.51 -0.79
CA ILE A 60 -17.56 11.64 -0.46
C ILE A 60 -18.85 12.45 -0.28
N ASN A 61 -18.85 13.48 0.57
CA ASN A 61 -20.06 14.26 0.86
C ASN A 61 -20.62 14.97 -0.39
N PRO A 62 -19.81 15.66 -1.22
CA PRO A 62 -20.32 16.37 -2.40
C PRO A 62 -20.87 15.42 -3.48
N HIS A 63 -20.38 14.16 -3.51
CA HIS A 63 -20.73 13.20 -4.55
C HIS A 63 -21.47 11.96 -4.00
N LYS A 64 -22.00 12.03 -2.77
CA LYS A 64 -22.54 10.87 -2.05
C LYS A 64 -23.56 10.08 -2.87
N THR A 65 -24.56 10.75 -3.43
CA THR A 65 -25.61 10.11 -4.22
C THR A 65 -25.08 9.42 -5.47
N LEU A 66 -24.12 10.05 -6.17
CA LEU A 66 -23.48 9.45 -7.34
C LEU A 66 -22.68 8.21 -6.97
N LEU A 67 -21.89 8.29 -5.88
CA LEU A 67 -21.09 7.17 -5.39
C LEU A 67 -21.96 6.00 -4.91
N GLU A 68 -23.09 6.29 -4.26
CA GLU A 68 -24.07 5.28 -3.84
C GLU A 68 -24.69 4.56 -5.06
N GLN A 69 -25.13 5.30 -6.08
CA GLN A 69 -25.65 4.71 -7.32
C GLN A 69 -24.60 3.88 -8.05
N TRP A 70 -23.37 4.41 -8.17
CA TRP A 70 -22.27 3.72 -8.83
C TRP A 70 -21.91 2.39 -8.13
N SER A 71 -21.79 2.41 -6.79
CA SER A 71 -21.43 1.22 -6.02
C SER A 71 -22.52 0.14 -6.04
N ALA A 72 -23.79 0.55 -6.02
CA ALA A 72 -24.93 -0.36 -6.17
C ALA A 72 -24.91 -1.12 -7.51
N ASN A 73 -24.46 -0.48 -8.59
CA ASN A 73 -24.35 -1.11 -9.90
C ASN A 73 -23.20 -2.14 -9.98
N PHE A 74 -22.15 -1.99 -9.17
CA PHE A 74 -21.03 -2.94 -9.15
C PHE A 74 -21.41 -4.27 -8.47
N ALA A 75 -22.27 -4.22 -7.45
CA ALA A 75 -22.77 -5.42 -6.77
C ALA A 75 -23.71 -6.28 -7.66
N LEU A 76 -24.23 -5.72 -8.75
CA LEU A 76 -25.15 -6.39 -9.67
C LEU A 76 -24.46 -6.99 -10.92
N ALA A 77 -23.17 -6.74 -11.11
CA ALA A 77 -22.40 -7.42 -12.15
C ALA A 77 -22.18 -8.88 -11.74
N LYS A 78 -22.93 -9.80 -12.35
CA LYS A 78 -22.74 -11.25 -12.21
C LYS A 78 -21.26 -11.61 -12.44
N PRO A 79 -20.67 -12.51 -11.63
CA PRO A 79 -19.37 -13.06 -11.96
C PRO A 79 -19.45 -13.77 -13.32
N ILE A 80 -18.48 -13.48 -14.19
CA ILE A 80 -18.22 -14.21 -15.44
C ILE A 80 -17.73 -15.62 -15.09
#